data_AF-A0A3C0BB29-F1
#
_entry.id   AF-A0A3C0BB29-F1
#
_cell.length_a   1.000
_cell.length_b   1.000
_cell.length_c   1.000
_cell.angle_alpha   90.00
_cell.angle_beta   90.00
_cell.angle_gamma   90.00
#
_symmetry.space_group_name_H-M   'P 1'
#
loop_
_entity.id
_entity.type
_entity.pdbx_description
1 polymer ?
#
loop_
_entity_poly.entity_id
_entity_poly.type
_entity_poly.pdbx_seq_one_letter_code
_entity_poly.pdbx_strand_id
1 'polypeptide(L)'
;MTWMKKNLAVALFMVILGSPLLSLSQNRCSYVTPRQTDNWYFFQNAGIKFTDGSVNANNLPGNNLTSGNGTATFSDENGNLLIYSDGMKVWNSNHNEINFGPNLAGDAGATQAALIVQRPTLNQILYIFTTDLLLPAPLGTDGFNYAKVDMTANNGAGAVLERQNHLLDQSSVMLTGVANAAQNGYWVVTHGAGNNAFYAFEVTAAGVNTDAVISNVGAVLDTDYSKSELIGAMKISPKGDKIAYASMGKQHI
;
A
#
# COMPACT_ATOMS: atom_id res chain seq x y z
N MET A 1 23.50 -38.67 -80.05
CA MET A 1 24.84 -39.10 -79.56
C MET A 1 25.63 -37.84 -79.23
N THR A 2 25.91 -37.64 -77.93
CA THR A 2 26.85 -36.68 -77.31
C THR A 2 26.84 -35.21 -77.75
N TRP A 3 26.21 -34.36 -76.92
CA TRP A 3 26.56 -32.94 -76.82
C TRP A 3 27.12 -32.64 -75.43
N MET A 4 28.31 -32.04 -75.40
CA MET A 4 29.13 -31.73 -74.24
C MET A 4 28.45 -30.73 -73.30
N LYS A 5 28.41 -31.04 -72.00
CA LYS A 5 28.14 -30.04 -70.94
C LYS A 5 29.44 -29.30 -70.60
N LYS A 6 29.46 -27.99 -70.81
CA LYS A 6 30.51 -27.08 -70.34
C LYS A 6 30.38 -26.91 -68.82
N ASN A 7 31.46 -27.16 -68.08
CA ASN A 7 31.59 -26.78 -66.68
C ASN A 7 31.89 -25.27 -66.60
N LEU A 8 31.00 -24.50 -65.96
CA LEU A 8 31.26 -23.13 -65.56
C LEU A 8 31.44 -23.13 -64.03
N ALA A 9 32.66 -22.95 -63.55
CA ALA A 9 32.92 -22.77 -62.14
C ALA A 9 32.51 -21.35 -61.76
N VAL A 10 31.40 -21.20 -61.04
CA VAL A 10 30.98 -19.93 -60.43
C VAL A 10 31.57 -19.88 -59.03
N ALA A 11 32.59 -19.05 -58.84
CA ALA A 11 33.11 -18.72 -57.51
C ALA A 11 32.10 -17.80 -56.80
N LEU A 12 31.52 -18.29 -55.70
CA LEU A 12 30.60 -17.54 -54.85
C LEU A 12 31.42 -16.60 -53.95
N PHE A 13 31.43 -15.31 -54.26
CA PHE A 13 31.98 -14.28 -53.36
C PHE A 13 30.94 -13.99 -52.26
N MET A 14 31.14 -14.53 -51.06
CA MET A 14 30.37 -14.12 -49.88
C MET A 14 30.83 -12.74 -49.43
N VAL A 15 30.04 -11.71 -49.72
CA VAL A 15 30.17 -10.41 -49.05
C VAL A 15 29.44 -10.51 -47.72
N ILE A 16 30.19 -10.72 -46.64
CA ILE A 16 29.66 -10.60 -45.28
C ILE A 16 29.52 -9.10 -45.01
N LEU A 17 28.33 -8.54 -45.26
CA LEU A 17 27.96 -7.24 -44.71
C LEU A 17 27.76 -7.44 -43.22
N GLY A 18 28.79 -7.13 -42.44
CA GLY A 18 28.68 -7.03 -40.99
C GLY A 18 27.63 -5.97 -40.65
N SER A 19 26.45 -6.43 -40.24
CA SER A 19 25.51 -5.55 -39.55
C SER A 19 26.22 -5.05 -38.29
N PRO A 20 26.37 -3.74 -38.07
CA PRO A 20 26.70 -3.28 -36.73
C PRO A 20 25.52 -3.72 -35.87
N LEU A 21 25.76 -4.70 -35.00
CA LEU A 21 24.97 -4.90 -33.81
C LEU A 21 25.12 -3.60 -33.02
N LEU A 22 24.25 -2.63 -33.32
CA LEU A 22 23.85 -1.64 -32.35
C LEU A 22 23.24 -2.45 -31.21
N SER A 23 24.09 -2.85 -30.27
CA SER A 23 23.62 -3.18 -28.95
C SER A 23 22.94 -1.90 -28.48
N LEU A 24 21.61 -1.86 -28.57
CA LEU A 24 20.83 -0.99 -27.73
C LEU A 24 21.30 -1.35 -26.32
N SER A 25 22.15 -0.51 -25.75
CA SER A 25 22.30 -0.41 -24.32
C SER A 25 20.87 -0.29 -23.82
N GLN A 26 20.32 -1.38 -23.30
CA GLN A 26 19.10 -1.33 -22.51
C GLN A 26 19.46 -0.39 -21.36
N ASN A 27 19.07 0.87 -21.50
CA ASN A 27 19.19 1.84 -20.43
C ASN A 27 18.54 1.19 -19.23
N ARG A 28 19.32 0.86 -18.20
CA ARG A 28 18.83 0.32 -16.92
C ARG A 28 18.00 1.36 -16.14
N CYS A 29 17.51 2.41 -16.82
CA CYS A 29 16.73 3.52 -16.33
C CYS A 29 15.37 3.61 -17.03
N SER A 30 14.70 2.49 -17.30
CA SER A 30 13.26 2.49 -17.60
C SER A 30 12.41 2.38 -16.33
N TYR A 31 12.94 2.79 -15.17
CA TYR A 31 12.15 2.81 -13.95
C TYR A 31 11.07 3.88 -14.10
N VAL A 32 9.84 3.42 -14.31
CA VAL A 32 8.66 4.26 -14.23
C VAL A 32 8.32 4.36 -12.75
N THR A 33 8.43 5.56 -12.19
CA THR A 33 8.07 5.83 -10.81
C THR A 33 6.60 5.52 -10.59
N PRO A 34 6.22 4.62 -9.65
CA PRO A 34 4.83 4.43 -9.27
C PRO A 34 4.23 5.75 -8.76
N ARG A 35 3.07 6.12 -9.29
CA ARG A 35 2.40 7.40 -9.01
C ARG A 35 1.26 7.27 -7.99
N GLN A 36 0.96 6.04 -7.56
CA GLN A 36 -0.14 5.73 -6.62
C GLN A 36 0.01 6.42 -5.26
N THR A 37 1.22 6.85 -4.91
CA THR A 37 1.54 7.56 -3.67
C THR A 37 1.92 9.03 -3.89
N ASP A 38 1.50 9.65 -5.01
CA ASP A 38 1.87 11.04 -5.31
C ASP A 38 1.19 12.06 -4.40
N ASN A 39 -0.06 11.80 -3.99
CA ASN A 39 -0.83 12.71 -3.14
C ASN A 39 -0.60 12.37 -1.67
N TRP A 40 -0.18 13.33 -0.86
CA TRP A 40 0.03 13.17 0.57
C TRP A 40 -0.81 14.21 1.29
N TYR A 41 -1.68 13.74 2.18
CA TYR A 41 -2.55 14.59 2.98
C TYR A 41 -2.23 14.44 4.45
N PHE A 42 -2.33 15.54 5.18
CA PHE A 42 -2.09 15.62 6.60
C PHE A 42 -3.30 16.30 7.26
N PHE A 43 -3.36 16.20 8.58
CA PHE A 43 -4.34 16.96 9.35
C PHE A 43 -4.13 18.47 9.23
N GLN A 44 -5.12 19.24 9.69
CA GLN A 44 -5.26 20.66 9.39
C GLN A 44 -5.40 20.92 7.87
N ASN A 45 -5.90 19.92 7.13
CA ASN A 45 -6.09 19.94 5.68
C ASN A 45 -4.84 20.27 4.85
N ALA A 46 -3.65 20.12 5.43
CA ALA A 46 -2.42 20.33 4.70
C ALA A 46 -2.21 19.20 3.68
N GLY A 47 -1.55 19.51 2.57
CA GLY A 47 -1.23 18.49 1.58
C GLY A 47 -0.10 18.88 0.65
N ILE A 48 0.58 17.85 0.15
CA ILE A 48 1.59 17.98 -0.90
C ILE A 48 1.31 16.96 -2.00
N LYS A 49 1.71 17.30 -3.23
CA LYS A 49 1.67 16.41 -4.38
C LYS A 49 3.05 16.31 -5.00
N PHE A 50 3.57 15.10 -5.08
CA PHE A 50 4.78 14.80 -5.82
C PHE A 50 4.47 14.75 -7.32
N THR A 51 5.34 15.35 -8.11
CA THR A 51 5.35 15.27 -9.57
C THR A 51 6.75 14.91 -10.04
N ASP A 52 6.92 14.68 -11.33
CA ASP A 52 8.23 14.35 -11.88
C ASP A 52 9.21 15.51 -11.66
N GLY A 53 10.12 15.34 -10.70
CA GLY A 53 11.15 16.32 -10.34
C GLY A 53 10.68 17.52 -9.52
N SER A 54 9.45 17.53 -8.98
CA SER A 54 8.96 18.65 -8.15
C SER A 54 7.98 18.20 -7.06
N VAL A 55 7.71 19.11 -6.11
CA VAL A 55 6.70 18.95 -5.05
C VAL A 55 5.85 20.22 -5.02
N ASN A 56 4.54 20.06 -5.11
CA ASN A 56 3.58 21.16 -5.10
C ASN A 56 2.71 21.11 -3.84
N ALA A 57 2.28 22.26 -3.35
CA ALA A 57 1.22 22.31 -2.34
C ALA A 57 -0.10 21.77 -2.93
N ASN A 58 -0.83 20.99 -2.14
CA ASN A 58 -2.07 20.33 -2.54
C ASN A 58 -3.03 20.26 -1.35
N ASN A 59 -3.34 21.41 -0.74
CA ASN A 59 -4.18 21.46 0.45
C ASN A 59 -5.61 21.01 0.15
N LEU A 60 -6.21 20.29 1.10
CA LEU A 60 -7.59 19.83 0.97
C LEU A 60 -8.57 21.00 1.14
N PRO A 61 -9.65 21.04 0.34
CA PRO A 61 -10.74 21.98 0.58
C PRO A 61 -11.56 21.56 1.81
N GLY A 62 -12.28 22.53 2.40
CA GLY A 62 -13.28 22.25 3.45
C GLY A 62 -12.66 21.94 4.81
N ASN A 63 -13.13 20.87 5.45
CA ASN A 63 -12.78 20.47 6.83
C ASN A 63 -12.72 18.94 6.98
N ASN A 64 -12.24 18.23 5.96
CA ASN A 64 -12.25 16.77 5.94
C ASN A 64 -11.20 16.15 6.88
N LEU A 65 -10.01 16.75 7.03
CA LEU A 65 -8.94 16.26 7.90
C LEU A 65 -8.54 17.33 8.93
N THR A 66 -9.43 17.64 9.87
CA THR A 66 -9.19 18.71 10.86
C THR A 66 -8.18 18.34 11.94
N SER A 67 -8.28 17.14 12.53
CA SER A 67 -7.45 16.70 13.67
C SER A 67 -7.22 15.20 13.69
N GLY A 68 -5.99 14.78 14.00
CA GLY A 68 -5.56 13.39 14.12
C GLY A 68 -4.04 13.26 13.88
N ASN A 69 -3.56 12.04 13.67
CA ASN A 69 -2.14 11.70 13.55
C ASN A 69 -1.77 10.93 12.27
N GLY A 70 -2.62 10.03 11.77
CA GLY A 70 -2.36 9.22 10.58
C GLY A 70 -3.43 9.37 9.49
N THR A 71 -3.00 9.30 8.23
CA THR A 71 -3.87 9.31 7.04
C THR A 71 -3.35 8.30 6.03
N ALA A 72 -4.21 7.88 5.11
CA ALA A 72 -3.84 7.11 3.93
C ALA A 72 -4.41 7.76 2.69
N THR A 73 -3.65 7.76 1.61
CA THR A 73 -4.06 8.23 0.29
C THR A 73 -3.79 7.14 -0.74
N PHE A 74 -4.59 7.10 -1.79
CA PHE A 74 -4.35 6.22 -2.93
C PHE A 74 -4.70 6.95 -4.23
N SER A 75 -3.78 6.89 -5.17
CA SER A 75 -3.88 7.52 -6.50
C SER A 75 -3.86 6.45 -7.58
N ASP A 76 -4.32 6.80 -8.78
CA ASP A 76 -4.16 5.96 -9.97
C ASP A 76 -2.70 5.95 -10.46
N GLU A 77 -2.45 5.20 -11.54
CA GLU A 77 -1.13 5.09 -12.19
C GLU A 77 -0.60 6.42 -12.77
N ASN A 78 -1.47 7.43 -12.90
CA ASN A 78 -1.11 8.77 -13.37
C ASN A 78 -0.92 9.77 -12.21
N GLY A 79 -1.14 9.36 -10.96
CA GLY A 79 -1.05 10.23 -9.78
C GLY A 79 -2.29 11.09 -9.55
N ASN A 80 -3.43 10.71 -10.13
CA ASN A 80 -4.72 11.31 -9.80
C ASN A 80 -5.26 10.65 -8.53
N LEU A 81 -5.64 11.47 -7.56
CA LEU A 81 -6.26 10.98 -6.33
C LEU A 81 -7.49 10.13 -6.66
N LEU A 82 -7.61 8.97 -6.01
CA LEU A 82 -8.83 8.16 -6.04
C LEU A 82 -9.59 8.29 -4.71
N ILE A 83 -8.91 7.98 -3.61
CA ILE A 83 -9.48 8.06 -2.26
C ILE A 83 -8.43 8.43 -1.22
N TYR A 84 -8.91 8.88 -0.06
CA TYR A 84 -8.11 9.02 1.15
C TYR A 84 -8.95 8.73 2.40
N SER A 85 -8.28 8.45 3.51
CA SER A 85 -8.91 8.07 4.78
C SER A 85 -8.06 8.50 5.97
N ASP A 86 -8.72 8.80 7.09
CA ASP A 86 -8.12 9.00 8.41
C ASP A 86 -8.22 7.74 9.29
N GLY A 87 -8.61 6.59 8.71
CA GLY A 87 -8.87 5.36 9.44
C GLY A 87 -10.30 5.22 9.98
N MET A 88 -11.08 6.30 10.04
CA MET A 88 -12.49 6.30 10.46
C MET A 88 -13.44 6.60 9.30
N LYS A 89 -13.05 7.54 8.44
CA LYS A 89 -13.82 8.05 7.32
C LYS A 89 -13.05 7.89 6.02
N VAL A 90 -13.78 7.90 4.90
CA VAL A 90 -13.23 7.72 3.57
C VAL A 90 -13.82 8.77 2.65
N TRP A 91 -12.96 9.47 1.92
CA TRP A 91 -13.35 10.47 0.94
C TRP A 91 -12.84 10.09 -0.44
N ASN A 92 -13.60 10.46 -1.47
CA ASN A 92 -13.20 10.29 -2.86
C ASN A 92 -12.39 11.48 -3.40
N SER A 93 -12.04 11.40 -4.69
CA SER A 93 -11.30 12.42 -5.43
C SER A 93 -11.98 13.79 -5.50
N ASN A 94 -13.31 13.84 -5.34
CA ASN A 94 -14.09 15.07 -5.25
C ASN A 94 -14.20 15.59 -3.81
N HIS A 95 -13.43 15.01 -2.87
CA HIS A 95 -13.43 15.35 -1.45
C HIS A 95 -14.78 15.14 -0.75
N ASN A 96 -15.64 14.30 -1.30
CA ASN A 96 -16.91 13.92 -0.68
C ASN A 96 -16.72 12.63 0.10
N GLU A 97 -17.32 12.55 1.28
CA GLU A 97 -17.34 11.34 2.11
C GLU A 97 -18.11 10.22 1.37
N ILE A 98 -17.55 9.02 1.31
CA ILE A 98 -18.12 7.86 0.59
C ILE A 98 -18.41 6.65 1.48
N ASN A 99 -18.15 6.77 2.78
CA ASN A 99 -18.48 5.75 3.77
C ASN A 99 -19.79 6.05 4.50
N PHE A 100 -20.86 6.39 3.75
CA PHE A 100 -22.19 6.66 4.31
C PHE A 100 -22.62 5.57 5.31
N GLY A 101 -22.85 5.96 6.57
CA GLY A 101 -23.14 5.03 7.67
C GLY A 101 -22.15 5.20 8.84
N PRO A 102 -21.91 4.15 9.65
CA PRO A 102 -20.94 4.21 10.73
C PRO A 102 -19.52 4.31 10.18
N ASN A 103 -18.63 4.83 11.02
CA ASN A 103 -17.19 4.90 10.74
C ASN A 103 -16.59 3.49 10.53
N LEU A 104 -15.43 3.47 9.87
CA LEU A 104 -14.54 2.32 9.89
C LEU A 104 -14.04 2.04 11.33
N ALA A 105 -13.58 0.80 11.55
CA ALA A 105 -13.03 0.34 12.84
C ALA A 105 -11.54 0.71 12.94
N GLY A 106 -11.26 2.00 13.05
CA GLY A 106 -9.95 2.58 13.29
C GLY A 106 -10.08 3.89 14.06
N ASP A 107 -8.95 4.52 14.37
CA ASP A 107 -8.93 5.79 15.11
C ASP A 107 -8.00 6.80 14.43
N ALA A 108 -8.50 8.01 14.19
CA ALA A 108 -7.74 9.07 13.53
C ALA A 108 -6.49 9.53 14.33
N GLY A 109 -6.44 9.25 15.63
CA GLY A 109 -5.30 9.44 16.52
C GLY A 109 -4.22 8.36 16.42
N ALA A 110 -4.45 7.26 15.70
CA ALA A 110 -3.40 6.28 15.40
C ALA A 110 -2.30 6.90 14.51
N THR A 111 -1.04 6.62 14.80
CA THR A 111 0.12 7.15 14.06
C THR A 111 0.21 6.60 12.63
N GLN A 112 -0.25 5.38 12.39
CA GLN A 112 -0.48 4.83 11.06
C GLN A 112 -1.93 4.35 10.96
N ALA A 113 -2.89 5.28 10.99
CA ALA A 113 -4.32 4.97 11.10
C ALA A 113 -4.89 4.07 9.99
N ALA A 114 -4.35 4.17 8.77
CA ALA A 114 -4.81 3.36 7.65
C ALA A 114 -3.72 3.01 6.63
N LEU A 115 -3.97 1.96 5.85
CA LEU A 115 -3.28 1.65 4.59
C LEU A 115 -4.28 1.22 3.54
N ILE A 116 -4.16 1.79 2.35
CA ILE A 116 -5.00 1.47 1.21
C ILE A 116 -4.22 0.54 0.28
N VAL A 117 -4.81 -0.63 -0.03
CA VAL A 117 -4.23 -1.63 -0.92
C VAL A 117 -5.24 -1.96 -2.01
N GLN A 118 -4.82 -1.89 -3.26
CA GLN A 118 -5.66 -2.29 -4.38
C GLN A 118 -5.73 -3.81 -4.49
N ARG A 119 -6.92 -4.36 -4.75
CA ARG A 119 -7.08 -5.78 -5.07
C ARG A 119 -6.32 -6.08 -6.37
N PRO A 120 -5.35 -7.01 -6.37
CA PRO A 120 -4.65 -7.41 -7.59
C PRO A 120 -5.63 -7.82 -8.68
N THR A 121 -5.35 -7.47 -9.93
CA THR A 121 -6.12 -7.78 -11.15
C THR A 121 -7.52 -7.15 -11.26
N LEU A 122 -8.04 -6.54 -10.18
CA LEU A 122 -9.33 -5.85 -10.18
C LEU A 122 -9.14 -4.43 -9.64
N ASN A 123 -8.69 -3.54 -10.51
CA ASN A 123 -8.24 -2.19 -10.16
C ASN A 123 -9.33 -1.28 -9.55
N GLN A 124 -10.58 -1.72 -9.57
CA GLN A 124 -11.76 -1.01 -9.08
C GLN A 124 -12.07 -1.29 -7.60
N ILE A 125 -11.48 -2.34 -7.01
CA ILE A 125 -11.68 -2.69 -5.60
C ILE A 125 -10.44 -2.32 -4.79
N LEU A 126 -10.66 -1.57 -3.72
CA LEU A 126 -9.63 -1.18 -2.76
C LEU A 126 -9.97 -1.76 -1.38
N TYR A 127 -8.95 -2.16 -0.64
CA TYR A 127 -9.04 -2.52 0.76
C TYR A 127 -8.41 -1.42 1.61
N ILE A 128 -9.08 -1.02 2.68
CA ILE A 128 -8.54 -0.08 3.68
C ILE A 128 -8.32 -0.85 4.95
N PHE A 129 -7.06 -1.10 5.30
CA PHE A 129 -6.68 -1.68 6.59
C PHE A 129 -6.60 -0.56 7.61
N THR A 130 -7.16 -0.78 8.79
CA THR A 130 -7.26 0.22 9.85
C THR A 130 -6.67 -0.32 11.14
N THR A 131 -5.95 0.53 11.86
CA THR A 131 -5.56 0.29 13.25
C THR A 131 -6.36 1.18 14.16
N ASP A 132 -6.70 0.64 15.31
CA ASP A 132 -7.38 1.36 16.38
C ASP A 132 -6.46 1.54 17.60
N LEU A 133 -6.70 2.59 18.38
CA LEU A 133 -5.98 2.83 19.63
C LEU A 133 -6.49 1.85 20.70
N LEU A 134 -5.57 1.18 21.40
CA LEU A 134 -5.92 0.43 22.60
C LEU A 134 -6.11 1.37 23.79
N LEU A 135 -7.35 1.76 24.05
CA LEU A 135 -7.70 2.63 25.18
C LEU A 135 -8.12 1.82 26.43
N PRO A 136 -7.96 2.39 27.64
CA PRO A 136 -8.44 1.75 28.86
C PRO A 136 -9.96 1.46 28.81
N ALA A 137 -10.39 0.42 29.52
CA ALA A 137 -11.81 0.13 29.69
C ALA A 137 -12.56 1.35 30.28
N PRO A 138 -13.81 1.63 29.84
CA PRO A 138 -14.64 0.79 28.97
C PRO A 138 -14.49 1.05 27.46
N LEU A 139 -13.58 1.95 27.03
CA LEU A 139 -13.44 2.31 25.61
C LEU A 139 -12.86 1.14 24.80
N GLY A 140 -11.78 0.53 25.29
CA GLY A 140 -11.20 -0.67 24.66
C GLY A 140 -10.58 -0.38 23.30
N THR A 141 -10.70 -1.35 22.40
CA THR A 141 -10.29 -1.22 20.99
C THR A 141 -11.16 -2.08 20.09
N ASP A 142 -11.32 -1.65 18.84
CA ASP A 142 -11.86 -2.44 17.74
C ASP A 142 -10.78 -3.32 17.08
N GLY A 143 -9.50 -3.13 17.41
CA GLY A 143 -8.38 -3.94 16.95
C GLY A 143 -7.90 -3.63 15.53
N PHE A 144 -7.42 -4.65 14.82
CA PHE A 144 -6.97 -4.54 13.44
C PHE A 144 -8.07 -5.03 12.49
N ASN A 145 -8.49 -4.19 11.55
CA ASN A 145 -9.63 -4.46 10.67
C ASN A 145 -9.30 -4.10 9.22
N TYR A 146 -10.17 -4.52 8.30
CA TYR A 146 -10.20 -3.94 6.97
C TYR A 146 -11.62 -3.61 6.47
N ALA A 147 -11.71 -2.68 5.53
CA ALA A 147 -12.91 -2.33 4.79
C ALA A 147 -12.71 -2.58 3.29
N LYS A 148 -13.80 -2.84 2.56
CA LYS A 148 -13.81 -3.00 1.10
C LYS A 148 -14.50 -1.81 0.45
N VAL A 149 -13.81 -1.16 -0.48
CA VAL A 149 -14.31 -0.04 -1.28
C VAL A 149 -14.45 -0.49 -2.72
N ASP A 150 -15.58 -0.18 -3.33
CA ASP A 150 -15.79 -0.33 -4.78
C ASP A 150 -15.86 1.04 -5.42
N MET A 151 -14.89 1.34 -6.28
CA MET A 151 -14.76 2.63 -6.97
C MET A 151 -15.75 2.80 -8.12
N THR A 152 -16.46 1.74 -8.55
CA THR A 152 -17.53 1.84 -9.55
C THR A 152 -18.89 2.17 -8.96
N ALA A 153 -19.06 1.94 -7.66
CA ALA A 153 -20.31 2.22 -6.97
C ALA A 153 -20.66 3.71 -7.02
N ASN A 154 -21.95 4.03 -6.80
CA ASN A 154 -22.48 5.39 -6.81
C ASN A 154 -22.12 6.16 -8.09
N ASN A 155 -22.31 5.55 -9.26
CA ASN A 155 -21.99 6.14 -10.56
C ASN A 155 -20.51 6.56 -10.70
N GLY A 156 -19.59 5.76 -10.14
CA GLY A 156 -18.16 6.03 -10.16
C GLY A 156 -17.67 6.99 -9.07
N ALA A 157 -18.53 7.42 -8.15
CA ALA A 157 -18.10 8.20 -6.99
C ALA A 157 -17.39 7.35 -5.92
N GLY A 158 -17.61 6.03 -5.95
CA GLY A 158 -17.11 5.08 -4.96
C GLY A 158 -18.06 4.88 -3.78
N ALA A 159 -17.97 3.71 -3.14
CA ALA A 159 -18.67 3.41 -1.90
C ALA A 159 -17.91 2.37 -1.06
N VAL A 160 -17.97 2.51 0.27
CA VAL A 160 -17.58 1.45 1.19
C VAL A 160 -18.70 0.40 1.25
N LEU A 161 -18.41 -0.82 0.77
CA LEU A 161 -19.38 -1.92 0.69
C LEU A 161 -19.37 -2.82 1.93
N GLU A 162 -18.18 -3.11 2.42
CA GLU A 162 -17.96 -3.91 3.63
C GLU A 162 -17.10 -3.10 4.57
N ARG A 163 -17.48 -3.08 5.85
CA ARG A 163 -16.84 -2.31 6.90
C ARG A 163 -16.61 -3.24 8.09
N GLN A 164 -15.51 -3.02 8.81
CA GLN A 164 -15.19 -3.72 10.06
C GLN A 164 -15.00 -5.24 9.88
N ASN A 165 -14.32 -5.65 8.80
CA ASN A 165 -13.89 -7.04 8.68
C ASN A 165 -12.72 -7.27 9.66
N HIS A 166 -13.01 -7.97 10.73
CA HIS A 166 -12.09 -8.19 11.84
C HIS A 166 -10.93 -9.12 11.47
N LEU A 167 -9.71 -8.73 11.87
CA LEU A 167 -8.49 -9.51 11.66
C LEU A 167 -7.78 -9.87 12.97
N LEU A 168 -7.69 -8.95 13.93
CA LEU A 168 -7.08 -9.16 15.25
C LEU A 168 -7.77 -8.35 16.33
N ASP A 169 -8.02 -8.97 17.50
CA ASP A 169 -8.64 -8.32 18.66
C ASP A 169 -7.84 -7.13 19.18
N GLN A 170 -6.51 -7.24 19.22
CA GLN A 170 -5.64 -6.18 19.71
C GLN A 170 -4.34 -6.11 18.92
N SER A 171 -4.02 -4.92 18.41
CA SER A 171 -2.78 -4.64 17.71
C SER A 171 -2.16 -3.33 18.22
N SER A 172 -0.90 -3.13 17.87
CA SER A 172 -0.32 -1.79 17.84
C SER A 172 -0.97 -0.92 16.76
N VAL A 173 -0.73 0.39 16.81
CA VAL A 173 -1.11 1.33 15.73
C VAL A 173 -0.04 1.41 14.63
N MET A 174 0.72 0.34 14.46
CA MET A 174 1.77 0.22 13.46
C MET A 174 1.34 -0.75 12.37
N LEU A 175 1.30 -0.26 11.14
CA LEU A 175 0.92 -1.07 9.99
C LEU A 175 1.77 -0.71 8.77
N THR A 176 2.02 -1.68 7.92
CA THR A 176 2.78 -1.48 6.69
C THR A 176 2.40 -2.50 5.62
N GLY A 177 2.81 -2.29 4.38
CA GLY A 177 2.59 -3.26 3.32
C GLY A 177 3.63 -3.22 2.21
N VAL A 178 3.75 -4.32 1.49
CA VAL A 178 4.69 -4.50 0.37
C VAL A 178 4.08 -5.44 -0.66
N ALA A 179 4.49 -5.31 -1.93
CA ALA A 179 4.18 -6.35 -2.92
C ALA A 179 4.77 -7.69 -2.49
N ASN A 180 4.04 -8.78 -2.73
CA ASN A 180 4.56 -10.12 -2.50
C ASN A 180 5.67 -10.46 -3.52
N ALA A 181 6.46 -11.49 -3.24
CA ALA A 181 7.60 -11.87 -4.08
C ALA A 181 7.21 -12.23 -5.53
N ALA A 182 5.97 -12.71 -5.72
CA ALA A 182 5.42 -13.06 -7.03
C ALA A 182 4.85 -11.85 -7.80
N GLN A 183 4.82 -10.66 -7.18
CA GLN A 183 4.26 -9.41 -7.73
C GLN A 183 2.81 -9.54 -8.23
N ASN A 184 2.04 -10.44 -7.61
CA ASN A 184 0.63 -10.69 -7.93
C ASN A 184 -0.29 -10.42 -6.73
N GLY A 185 0.27 -9.86 -5.66
CA GLY A 185 -0.39 -9.63 -4.39
C GLY A 185 0.43 -8.72 -3.50
N TYR A 186 -0.08 -8.50 -2.30
CA TYR A 186 0.55 -7.67 -1.28
C TYR A 186 0.54 -8.39 0.06
N TRP A 187 1.57 -8.18 0.85
CA TRP A 187 1.54 -8.45 2.28
C TRP A 187 1.17 -7.17 3.01
N VAL A 188 0.25 -7.28 3.96
CA VAL A 188 -0.07 -6.24 4.94
C VAL A 188 0.31 -6.75 6.32
N VAL A 189 1.11 -5.99 7.05
CA VAL A 189 1.73 -6.42 8.30
C VAL A 189 1.38 -5.45 9.42
N THR A 190 1.01 -6.00 10.58
CA THR A 190 0.86 -5.28 11.84
C THR A 190 1.59 -6.02 12.96
N HIS A 191 1.84 -5.34 14.08
CA HIS A 191 2.40 -5.95 15.30
C HIS A 191 1.31 -6.09 16.37
N GLY A 192 1.22 -7.26 17.00
CA GLY A 192 0.19 -7.59 17.99
C GLY A 192 0.41 -6.93 19.36
N ALA A 193 -0.68 -6.62 20.06
CA ALA A 193 -0.59 -6.07 21.40
C ALA A 193 -0.29 -7.17 22.44
N GLY A 194 0.55 -6.87 23.44
CA GLY A 194 0.85 -7.79 24.54
C GLY A 194 1.74 -8.98 24.17
N ASN A 195 2.29 -9.01 22.96
CA ASN A 195 3.16 -10.08 22.47
C ASN A 195 4.27 -9.53 21.57
N ASN A 196 5.10 -10.41 21.00
CA ASN A 196 6.15 -10.07 20.02
C ASN A 196 5.84 -10.61 18.61
N ALA A 197 4.56 -10.76 18.28
CA ALA A 197 4.11 -11.34 17.04
C ALA A 197 3.85 -10.27 15.97
N PHE A 198 4.41 -10.49 14.79
CA PHE A 198 4.04 -9.79 13.56
C PHE A 198 3.06 -10.65 12.79
N TYR A 199 1.94 -10.07 12.39
CA TYR A 199 0.87 -10.73 11.64
C TYR A 199 0.88 -10.22 10.22
N ALA A 200 1.14 -11.09 9.25
CA ALA A 200 1.14 -10.77 7.84
C ALA A 200 -0.08 -11.38 7.13
N PHE A 201 -0.95 -10.53 6.60
CA PHE A 201 -2.12 -10.90 5.81
C PHE A 201 -1.83 -10.72 4.33
N GLU A 202 -2.14 -11.72 3.52
CA GLU A 202 -1.93 -11.64 2.07
C GLU A 202 -3.18 -11.08 1.38
N VAL A 203 -2.99 -10.09 0.51
CA VAL A 203 -4.02 -9.59 -0.41
C VAL A 203 -3.72 -10.15 -1.80
N THR A 204 -4.63 -10.97 -2.32
CA THR A 204 -4.51 -11.60 -3.64
C THR A 204 -5.70 -11.23 -4.52
N ALA A 205 -5.74 -11.76 -5.75
CA ALA A 205 -6.92 -11.66 -6.60
C ALA A 205 -8.18 -12.26 -5.96
N ALA A 206 -8.07 -13.18 -4.97
CA ALA A 206 -9.20 -13.71 -4.22
C ALA A 206 -9.73 -12.74 -3.15
N GLY A 207 -8.96 -11.72 -2.78
CA GLY A 207 -9.24 -10.78 -1.70
C GLY A 207 -8.21 -10.88 -0.57
N VAL A 208 -8.60 -10.43 0.63
CA VAL A 208 -7.77 -10.53 1.84
C VAL A 208 -7.84 -11.96 2.38
N ASN A 209 -6.69 -12.60 2.56
CA ASN A 209 -6.57 -13.83 3.32
C ASN A 209 -6.55 -13.49 4.81
N THR A 210 -7.57 -13.93 5.55
CA THR A 210 -7.71 -13.66 6.99
C THR A 210 -6.84 -14.56 7.86
N ASP A 211 -6.25 -15.62 7.30
CA ASP A 211 -5.32 -16.48 8.02
C ASP A 211 -3.90 -15.89 7.92
N ALA A 212 -3.49 -15.17 8.97
CA ALA A 212 -2.19 -14.51 9.01
C ALA A 212 -1.01 -15.50 9.05
N VAL A 213 0.07 -15.15 8.37
CA VAL A 213 1.40 -15.72 8.64
C VAL A 213 1.98 -14.99 9.85
N ILE A 214 2.30 -15.74 10.91
CA ILE A 214 2.74 -15.18 12.19
C ILE A 214 4.24 -15.39 12.37
N SER A 215 4.96 -14.30 12.68
CA SER A 215 6.39 -14.34 13.05
C SER A 215 6.60 -13.77 14.45
N ASN A 216 7.09 -14.59 15.38
CA ASN A 216 7.36 -14.18 16.76
C ASN A 216 8.82 -13.75 16.89
N VAL A 217 9.08 -12.44 16.85
CA VAL A 217 10.45 -11.88 16.86
C VAL A 217 10.44 -10.52 17.56
N GLY A 218 11.57 -10.13 18.16
CA GLY A 218 11.70 -8.79 18.75
C GLY A 218 11.00 -8.65 20.09
N ALA A 219 10.63 -7.41 20.43
CA ALA A 219 10.14 -7.05 21.76
C ALA A 219 8.63 -7.28 21.92
N VAL A 220 8.23 -7.66 23.14
CA VAL A 220 6.83 -7.66 23.56
C VAL A 220 6.40 -6.22 23.82
N LEU A 221 5.32 -5.76 23.18
CA LEU A 221 4.75 -4.42 23.41
C LEU A 221 3.64 -4.48 24.44
N ASP A 222 3.79 -3.72 25.51
CA ASP A 222 2.88 -3.71 26.65
C ASP A 222 1.52 -3.08 26.29
N THR A 223 0.45 -3.66 26.83
CA THR A 223 -0.93 -3.19 26.66
C THR A 223 -1.32 -2.09 27.65
N ASP A 224 -0.48 -1.79 28.64
CA ASP A 224 -0.65 -0.66 29.55
C ASP A 224 -0.56 0.65 28.77
N TYR A 225 -1.72 1.29 28.60
CA TYR A 225 -1.87 2.56 27.91
C TYR A 225 -0.91 3.65 28.40
N SER A 226 -0.52 3.62 29.68
CA SER A 226 0.39 4.63 30.26
C SER A 226 1.84 4.52 29.74
N LYS A 227 2.22 3.37 29.17
CA LYS A 227 3.56 3.13 28.62
C LYS A 227 3.67 3.51 27.14
N SER A 228 2.54 3.64 26.45
CA SER A 228 2.45 3.99 25.04
C SER A 228 3.20 3.06 24.08
N GLU A 229 3.55 1.83 24.48
CA GLU A 229 4.37 0.92 23.67
C GLU A 229 3.71 0.49 22.36
N LEU A 230 2.39 0.57 22.26
CA LEU A 230 1.63 0.30 21.04
C LEU A 230 1.64 1.45 20.03
N ILE A 231 2.13 2.63 20.42
CA ILE A 231 2.24 3.81 19.56
C ILE A 231 3.62 3.83 18.90
N GLY A 232 3.66 3.96 17.58
CA GLY A 232 4.91 3.86 16.85
C GLY A 232 4.78 4.01 15.34
N ALA A 233 5.81 3.58 14.62
CA ALA A 233 5.78 3.48 13.18
C ALA A 233 6.51 2.24 12.71
N MET A 234 5.99 1.60 11.66
CA MET A 234 6.58 0.43 11.02
C MET A 234 6.69 0.64 9.52
N LYS A 235 7.83 0.21 8.98
CA LYS A 235 8.07 0.17 7.53
C LYS A 235 8.75 -1.14 7.14
N ILE A 236 8.31 -1.64 6.00
CA ILE A 236 8.93 -2.75 5.30
C ILE A 236 9.77 -2.23 4.13
N SER A 237 10.93 -2.86 3.91
CA SER A 237 11.79 -2.55 2.77
C SER A 237 11.03 -2.78 1.44
N PRO A 238 11.31 -2.01 0.37
CA PRO A 238 10.65 -2.23 -0.93
C PRO A 238 10.84 -3.62 -1.52
N LYS A 239 11.93 -4.31 -1.14
CA LYS A 239 12.21 -5.70 -1.53
C LYS A 239 11.41 -6.73 -0.72
N GLY A 240 10.81 -6.33 0.39
CA GLY A 240 10.03 -7.19 1.27
C GLY A 240 10.87 -8.13 2.16
N ASP A 241 12.18 -7.92 2.28
CA ASP A 241 13.08 -8.84 3.02
C ASP A 241 13.52 -8.32 4.40
N LYS A 242 13.14 -7.09 4.76
CA LYS A 242 13.42 -6.47 6.06
C LYS A 242 12.25 -5.63 6.54
N ILE A 243 12.00 -5.66 7.84
CA ILE A 243 11.04 -4.81 8.54
C ILE A 243 11.75 -4.05 9.65
N ALA A 244 11.39 -2.79 9.84
CA ALA A 244 11.85 -1.96 10.95
C ALA A 244 10.63 -1.31 11.59
N TYR A 245 10.65 -1.21 12.91
CA TYR A 245 9.64 -0.48 13.66
C TYR A 245 10.29 0.28 14.82
N ALA A 246 9.65 1.37 15.22
CA ALA A 246 9.96 2.11 16.43
C ALA A 246 8.69 2.23 17.25
N SER A 247 8.81 1.99 18.56
CA SER A 247 7.71 2.05 19.53
C SER A 247 8.06 3.07 20.61
N MET A 248 7.06 3.83 21.07
CA MET A 248 7.24 4.77 22.18
C MET A 248 7.47 4.02 23.50
N GLY A 249 8.27 4.57 24.40
CA GLY A 249 8.45 4.02 25.75
C GLY A 249 9.29 2.74 25.84
N LYS A 250 9.45 1.98 24.75
CA LYS A 250 10.31 0.79 24.73
C LYS A 250 11.78 1.18 24.62
N GLN A 251 12.52 1.10 25.72
CA GLN A 251 13.98 1.20 25.69
C GLN A 251 14.57 -0.09 25.10
N HIS A 252 15.53 0.06 24.18
CA HIS A 252 16.24 -1.06 23.56
C HIS A 252 16.83 -1.98 24.65
N ILE A 253 16.47 -3.26 24.60
CA ILE A 253 17.17 -4.34 25.32
C ILE A 253 18.11 -5.01 24.33
#